data_AF-A0A445FNE8-F1
#
_entry.id   AF-A0A445FNE8-F1
#
_cell.length_a   1.000
_cell.length_b   1.000
_cell.length_c   1.000
_cell.angle_alpha   90.00
_cell.angle_beta   90.00
_cell.angle_gamma   90.00
#
_symmetry.space_group_name_H-M   'P 1'
#
loop_
_entity.id
_entity.type
_entity.pdbx_description
1 polymer ?
#
loop_
_entity_poly.entity_id
_entity_poly.type
_entity_poly.pdbx_seq_one_letter_code
_entity_poly.pdbx_strand_id
1 'polypeptide(L)'
;MIGVGKIKQYSNVLDKPLTKGKQEVSLSAFAFLFSELVQYNQTQVDNIGELERRLEDAGYAVGARVLELLCHRDKGNRRETRLLNILSFVHSTVWKVLFGKVADSLEKGTEHEDEYMISEKELLVNKFISIPKDMGTFNCGAFVAGIVRVIALLCSVTVN
;
A
#
# COMPACT_ATOMS: atom_id res chain seq x y z
N MET A 1 -8.47 55.90 15.63
CA MET A 1 -8.32 54.75 14.70
C MET A 1 -8.93 53.53 15.37
N ILE A 2 -10.12 53.11 14.94
CA ILE A 2 -10.89 52.02 15.54
C ILE A 2 -10.38 50.70 14.97
N GLY A 3 -9.94 49.80 15.84
CA GLY A 3 -9.43 48.48 15.47
C GLY A 3 -10.54 47.58 14.94
N VAL A 4 -10.41 47.18 13.67
CA VAL A 4 -11.29 46.18 13.05
C VAL A 4 -10.94 44.80 13.62
N GLY A 5 -11.82 44.26 14.48
CA GLY A 5 -11.73 42.91 14.99
C GLY A 5 -11.88 41.89 13.85
N LYS A 6 -10.95 40.94 13.74
CA LYS A 6 -11.02 39.83 12.78
C LYS A 6 -12.22 38.94 13.12
N ILE A 7 -13.20 38.92 12.22
CA ILE A 7 -14.34 37.99 12.26
C ILE A 7 -13.80 36.57 12.08
N LYS A 8 -14.04 35.71 13.07
CA LYS A 8 -13.68 34.28 13.02
C LYS A 8 -14.65 33.59 12.06
N GLN A 9 -14.25 33.40 10.80
CA GLN A 9 -15.00 32.58 9.84
C GLN A 9 -15.07 31.15 10.37
N TYR A 10 -16.28 30.67 10.66
CA TYR A 10 -16.53 29.26 10.91
C TYR A 10 -16.54 28.54 9.56
N SER A 11 -15.48 27.78 9.28
CA SER A 11 -15.44 26.90 8.12
C SER A 11 -16.54 25.84 8.23
N ASN A 12 -17.29 25.66 7.14
CA ASN A 12 -18.38 24.70 7.06
C ASN A 12 -17.81 23.30 7.37
N VAL A 13 -18.55 22.46 8.10
CA VAL A 13 -18.06 21.12 8.48
C VAL A 13 -17.76 20.27 7.24
N LEU A 14 -18.46 20.52 6.13
CA LEU A 14 -18.22 19.90 4.83
C LEU A 14 -16.92 20.38 4.15
N ASP A 15 -16.42 21.58 4.50
CA ASP A 15 -15.14 22.11 4.00
C ASP A 15 -13.95 21.61 4.85
N LYS A 16 -14.23 21.01 6.00
CA LYS A 16 -13.19 20.40 6.83
C LYS A 16 -12.83 19.06 6.19
N PRO A 17 -11.56 18.86 5.79
CA PRO A 17 -11.13 17.54 5.35
C PRO A 17 -11.44 16.55 6.47
N LEU A 18 -11.93 15.35 6.10
CA LEU A 18 -12.20 14.27 7.04
C LEU A 18 -11.02 14.16 8.01
N THR A 19 -11.33 14.18 9.31
CA THR A 19 -10.33 14.05 10.36
C THR A 19 -9.49 12.83 10.05
N LYS A 20 -8.16 12.96 10.14
CA LYS A 20 -7.23 11.83 10.10
C LYS A 20 -7.52 10.97 11.32
N GLY A 21 -8.53 10.10 11.23
CA GLY A 21 -8.87 9.17 12.28
C GLY A 21 -7.65 8.30 12.52
N LYS A 22 -6.95 8.53 13.63
CA LYS A 22 -5.98 7.57 14.15
C LYS A 22 -6.77 6.49 14.87
N GLN A 23 -7.37 5.59 14.11
CA GLN A 23 -7.72 4.29 14.65
C GLN A 23 -6.45 3.45 14.59
N GLU A 24 -5.67 3.53 15.67
CA GLU A 24 -4.55 2.64 15.89
C GLU A 24 -5.13 1.26 16.22
N VAL A 25 -5.09 0.37 15.23
CA VAL A 25 -5.46 -1.04 15.41
C VAL A 25 -4.22 -1.79 15.91
N SER A 26 -4.41 -2.78 16.77
CA SER A 26 -3.27 -3.59 17.23
C SER A 26 -2.65 -4.34 16.05
N LEU A 27 -1.31 -4.38 16.01
CA LEU A 27 -0.58 -5.14 14.99
C LEU A 27 -0.99 -6.62 14.99
N SER A 28 -1.29 -7.16 16.18
CA SER A 28 -1.76 -8.54 16.36
C SER A 28 -3.10 -8.80 15.65
N ALA A 29 -4.03 -7.83 15.63
CA ALA A 29 -5.30 -8.01 14.93
C ALA A 29 -5.10 -8.17 13.42
N PHE A 30 -4.22 -7.35 12.83
CA PHE A 30 -3.82 -7.53 11.43
C PHE A 30 -3.11 -8.86 11.20
N ALA A 31 -2.17 -9.23 12.08
CA ALA A 31 -1.42 -10.48 12.00
C ALA A 31 -2.34 -11.71 11.97
N PHE A 32 -3.30 -11.79 12.89
CA PHE A 32 -4.23 -12.92 12.95
C PHE A 32 -5.16 -12.96 11.72
N LEU A 33 -5.71 -11.82 11.31
CA LEU A 33 -6.57 -11.74 10.14
C LEU A 33 -5.82 -12.16 8.86
N PHE A 34 -4.59 -11.65 8.70
CA PHE A 34 -3.77 -11.95 7.52
C PHE A 34 -3.33 -13.42 7.52
N SER A 35 -2.95 -13.96 8.66
CA SER A 35 -2.60 -15.38 8.79
C SER A 35 -3.78 -16.28 8.39
N GLU A 36 -4.99 -15.98 8.86
CA GLU A 36 -6.18 -16.73 8.49
C GLU A 36 -6.52 -16.59 7.00
N LEU A 37 -6.35 -15.39 6.42
CA LEU A 37 -6.53 -15.16 4.99
C LEU A 37 -5.60 -16.03 4.14
N VAL A 38 -4.32 -16.13 4.55
CA VAL A 38 -3.33 -16.97 3.86
C VAL A 38 -3.71 -18.46 3.99
N GLN A 39 -4.02 -18.91 5.20
CA GLN A 39 -4.41 -20.30 5.46
C GLN A 39 -5.68 -20.68 4.70
N TYR A 40 -6.70 -19.81 4.70
CA TYR A 40 -7.93 -20.03 3.94
C TYR A 40 -7.63 -20.23 2.46
N ASN A 41 -6.86 -19.34 1.84
CA ASN A 41 -6.51 -19.48 0.42
C ASN A 41 -5.66 -20.72 0.14
N GLN A 42 -4.79 -21.10 1.08
CA GLN A 42 -3.99 -22.32 0.96
C GLN A 42 -4.86 -23.59 0.88
N THR A 43 -5.96 -23.67 1.63
CA THR A 43 -6.87 -24.83 1.55
C THR A 43 -7.64 -24.94 0.23
N GLN A 44 -7.64 -23.87 -0.58
CA GLN A 44 -8.45 -23.77 -1.80
C GLN A 44 -7.62 -23.89 -3.09
N VAL A 45 -6.32 -24.21 -2.97
CA VAL A 45 -5.37 -24.24 -4.09
C VAL A 45 -4.45 -25.44 -3.99
N ASP A 46 -4.04 -25.97 -5.15
CA ASP A 46 -3.20 -27.17 -5.23
C ASP A 46 -1.70 -26.86 -5.34
N ASN A 47 -1.33 -25.61 -5.63
CA ASN A 47 0.06 -25.20 -5.84
C ASN A 47 0.36 -23.77 -5.33
N ILE A 48 1.64 -23.51 -5.09
CA ILE A 48 2.14 -22.23 -4.54
C ILE A 48 1.87 -21.07 -5.50
N GLY A 49 2.02 -21.26 -6.81
CA GLY A 49 1.80 -20.20 -7.79
C GLY A 49 0.36 -19.69 -7.80
N GLU A 50 -0.63 -20.58 -7.62
CA GLU A 50 -2.03 -20.17 -7.49
C GLU A 50 -2.29 -19.45 -6.16
N LEU A 51 -1.67 -19.90 -5.06
CA LEU A 51 -1.73 -19.20 -3.78
C LEU A 51 -1.19 -17.77 -3.89
N GLU A 52 -0.01 -17.61 -4.51
CA GLU A 52 0.61 -16.30 -4.74
C GLU A 52 -0.29 -15.40 -5.59
N ARG A 53 -0.88 -15.94 -6.66
CA ARG A 53 -1.81 -15.19 -7.51
C ARG A 53 -3.06 -14.73 -6.76
N ARG A 54 -3.66 -15.59 -5.93
CA ARG A 54 -4.81 -15.20 -5.10
C ARG A 54 -4.46 -14.13 -4.08
N LEU A 55 -3.28 -14.22 -3.46
CA LEU A 55 -2.78 -13.17 -2.58
C LEU A 55 -2.51 -11.87 -3.32
N GLU A 56 -1.95 -11.94 -4.52
CA GLU A 56 -1.74 -10.78 -5.37
C GLU A 56 -3.07 -10.09 -5.70
N ASP A 57 -4.11 -10.84 -6.06
CA ASP A 57 -5.44 -10.28 -6.34
C ASP A 57 -6.07 -9.64 -5.09
N ALA A 58 -5.90 -10.24 -3.91
CA ALA A 58 -6.31 -9.63 -2.65
C ALA A 58 -5.56 -8.32 -2.37
N GLY A 59 -4.24 -8.31 -2.61
CA GLY A 59 -3.39 -7.13 -2.51
C GLY A 59 -3.79 -6.03 -3.50
N TYR A 60 -4.13 -6.41 -4.73
CA TYR A 60 -4.61 -5.49 -5.76
C TYR A 60 -5.88 -4.75 -5.32
N ALA A 61 -6.85 -5.46 -4.73
CA ALA A 61 -8.07 -4.82 -4.22
C ALA A 61 -7.77 -3.83 -3.08
N VAL A 62 -6.85 -4.17 -2.17
CA VAL A 62 -6.42 -3.29 -1.09
C VAL A 62 -5.68 -2.06 -1.62
N GLY A 63 -4.77 -2.24 -2.57
CA GLY A 63 -3.97 -1.17 -3.16
C GLY A 63 -4.83 -0.13 -3.89
N ALA A 64 -5.89 -0.55 -4.58
CA ALA A 64 -6.84 0.37 -5.21
C ALA A 64 -7.49 1.32 -4.18
N ARG A 65 -7.95 0.77 -3.06
CA ARG A 65 -8.55 1.56 -1.97
C ARG A 65 -7.55 2.47 -1.27
N VAL A 66 -6.32 2.00 -1.08
CA VAL A 66 -5.23 2.81 -0.51
C VAL A 66 -4.92 3.99 -1.43
N LEU A 67 -4.86 3.78 -2.74
CA LEU A 67 -4.63 4.86 -3.71
C LEU A 67 -5.77 5.88 -3.69
N GLU A 68 -7.03 5.45 -3.73
CA GLU A 68 -8.21 6.33 -3.63
C GLU A 68 -8.13 7.22 -2.38
N LEU A 69 -7.82 6.62 -1.22
CA LEU A 69 -7.66 7.34 0.04
C LEU A 69 -6.51 8.34 0.01
N LEU A 70 -5.38 7.98 -0.57
CA LEU A 70 -4.21 8.85 -0.69
C LEU A 70 -4.50 10.05 -1.61
N CYS A 71 -5.10 9.81 -2.77
CA CYS A 71 -5.51 10.84 -3.71
C CYS A 71 -6.54 11.80 -3.10
N HIS A 72 -7.50 11.28 -2.31
CA HIS A 72 -8.49 12.13 -1.65
C HIS A 72 -7.87 13.02 -0.56
N ARG A 73 -6.88 12.49 0.18
CA ARG A 73 -6.21 13.22 1.26
C ARG A 73 -5.22 14.27 0.76
N ASP A 74 -4.65 14.06 -0.42
CA ASP A 74 -3.68 14.98 -1.00
C ASP A 74 -4.38 16.06 -1.85
N LYS A 75 -4.57 17.24 -1.26
CA LYS A 75 -5.19 18.41 -1.92
C LYS A 75 -4.37 18.96 -3.10
N GLY A 76 -3.18 18.40 -3.36
CA GLY A 76 -2.25 18.86 -4.39
C GLY A 76 -2.25 18.08 -5.71
N ASN A 77 -3.02 16.98 -5.82
CA ASN A 77 -3.21 16.08 -6.98
C ASN A 77 -2.33 16.28 -8.23
N ARG A 78 -1.00 16.34 -8.05
CA ARG A 78 -0.05 16.28 -9.17
C ARG A 78 0.12 14.82 -9.48
N ARG A 79 -0.69 14.35 -10.43
CA ARG A 79 -0.63 12.99 -10.94
C ARG A 79 0.78 12.73 -11.47
N GLU A 80 1.43 11.73 -10.90
CA GLU A 80 2.75 11.32 -11.34
C GLU A 80 2.60 10.37 -12.52
N THR A 81 3.05 10.80 -13.70
CA THR A 81 3.06 10.00 -14.94
C THR A 81 4.42 9.39 -15.24
N ARG A 82 5.44 9.77 -14.47
CA ARG A 82 6.81 9.27 -14.61
C ARG A 82 7.02 8.08 -13.70
N LEU A 83 7.52 6.98 -14.26
CA LEU A 83 7.78 5.73 -13.52
C LEU A 83 8.57 5.95 -12.23
N LEU A 84 9.68 6.68 -12.28
CA LEU A 84 10.50 6.99 -11.09
C LEU A 84 9.74 7.73 -9.99
N ASN A 85 8.83 8.63 -10.35
CA ASN A 85 8.04 9.37 -9.38
C ASN A 85 6.96 8.47 -8.75
N ILE A 86 6.35 7.58 -9.55
CA ILE A 86 5.42 6.55 -9.06
C ILE A 86 6.13 5.61 -8.08
N LEU A 87 7.32 5.12 -8.44
CA LEU A 87 8.12 4.24 -7.59
C LEU A 87 8.56 4.93 -6.29
N SER A 88 8.97 6.20 -6.37
CA SER A 88 9.31 7.00 -5.19
C SER A 88 8.11 7.23 -4.28
N PHE A 89 6.92 7.42 -4.86
CA PHE A 89 5.65 7.53 -4.14
C PHE A 89 5.28 6.22 -3.44
N VAL A 90 5.43 5.08 -4.11
CA VAL A 90 5.21 3.76 -3.50
C VAL A 90 6.18 3.53 -2.33
N HIS A 91 7.48 3.70 -2.59
CA HIS A 91 8.56 3.53 -1.60
C HIS A 91 8.36 4.38 -0.34
N SER A 92 7.89 5.63 -0.50
CA SER A 92 7.87 6.60 0.60
C SER A 92 6.50 6.80 1.22
N THR A 93 5.47 7.02 0.41
CA THR A 93 4.14 7.42 0.89
C THR A 93 3.27 6.20 1.16
N VAL A 94 3.17 5.30 0.18
CA VAL A 94 2.36 4.09 0.31
C VAL A 94 2.92 3.21 1.42
N TRP A 95 4.24 2.99 1.43
CA TRP A 95 4.90 2.18 2.46
C TRP A 95 4.67 2.72 3.88
N LYS A 96 4.78 4.05 4.08
CA LYS A 96 4.48 4.67 5.39
C LYS A 96 3.04 4.46 5.82
N VAL A 97 2.09 4.50 4.89
CA VAL A 97 0.67 4.30 5.19
C VAL A 97 0.38 2.84 5.56
N LEU A 98 1.01 1.88 4.88
CA LEU A 98 0.78 0.46 5.11
C LEU A 98 1.55 -0.09 6.31
N PHE A 99 2.81 0.30 6.46
CA PHE A 99 3.77 -0.34 7.36
C PHE A 99 4.38 0.62 8.38
N GLY A 100 4.00 1.90 8.36
CA GLY A 100 4.51 2.90 9.31
C GLY A 100 5.95 3.35 9.06
N LYS A 101 6.61 2.84 8.03
CA LYS A 101 7.99 3.19 7.64
C LYS A 101 8.14 3.30 6.13
N VAL A 102 9.23 3.94 5.69
CA VAL A 102 9.68 3.90 4.29
C VAL A 102 10.24 2.51 4.00
N ALA A 103 10.14 2.05 2.75
CA ALA A 103 10.83 0.82 2.35
C ALA A 103 12.36 0.96 2.53
N ASP A 104 13.07 -0.16 2.67
CA ASP A 104 14.49 -0.11 3.00
C ASP A 104 15.33 0.38 1.81
N SER A 105 14.98 0.00 0.57
CA SER A 105 15.61 0.56 -0.62
C SER A 105 14.69 0.59 -1.86
N LEU A 106 15.01 1.51 -2.78
CA LEU A 106 14.53 1.56 -4.15
C LEU A 106 15.75 1.63 -5.06
N GLU A 107 15.98 0.59 -5.84
CA GLU A 107 17.18 0.39 -6.66
C GLU A 107 16.80 0.21 -8.13
N LYS A 108 17.69 0.63 -9.04
CA LYS A 108 17.56 0.33 -10.47
C LYS A 108 18.18 -1.04 -10.74
N GLY A 109 17.50 -1.89 -11.50
CA GLY A 109 18.01 -3.18 -11.93
C GLY A 109 19.30 -3.06 -12.74
N THR A 110 20.09 -4.12 -12.72
CA THR A 110 21.37 -4.18 -13.45
C THR A 110 21.24 -4.74 -14.86
N GLU A 111 20.15 -5.46 -15.14
CA GLU A 111 19.96 -6.19 -16.39
C GLU A 111 19.21 -5.36 -17.44
N HIS A 112 18.17 -4.64 -17.02
CA HIS A 112 17.33 -3.86 -17.92
C HIS A 112 17.19 -2.40 -17.50
N GLU A 113 17.12 -1.49 -18.48
CA GLU A 113 17.02 -0.05 -18.21
C GLU A 113 15.70 0.38 -17.54
N ASP A 114 14.65 -0.41 -17.70
CA ASP A 114 13.32 -0.15 -17.15
C ASP A 114 13.00 -1.02 -15.91
N GLU A 115 14.02 -1.70 -15.37
CA GLU A 115 13.88 -2.54 -14.19
C GLU A 115 14.19 -1.77 -12.91
N TYR A 116 13.34 -1.95 -11.90
CA TYR A 116 13.47 -1.33 -10.59
C TYR A 116 13.05 -2.30 -9.49
N MET A 117 13.71 -2.23 -8.34
CA MET A 117 13.50 -3.12 -7.21
C MET A 117 13.20 -2.31 -5.95
N ILE A 118 12.09 -2.62 -5.29
CA ILE A 118 11.81 -2.15 -3.93
C ILE A 118 12.10 -3.30 -2.98
N SER A 119 13.05 -3.09 -2.07
CA SER A 119 13.50 -4.12 -1.14
C SER A 119 13.09 -3.81 0.29
N GLU A 120 12.75 -4.87 1.02
CA GLU A 120 12.31 -4.79 2.40
C GLU A 120 12.84 -6.02 3.15
N LYS A 121 13.74 -5.79 4.11
CA LYS A 121 14.42 -6.88 4.83
C LYS A 121 13.47 -7.60 5.80
N GLU A 122 12.54 -6.87 6.39
CA GLU A 122 11.54 -7.40 7.32
C GLU A 122 10.12 -7.00 6.89
N LEU A 123 9.62 -7.68 5.86
CA LEU A 123 8.23 -7.56 5.45
C LEU A 123 7.31 -7.96 6.60
N LEU A 124 6.50 -7.02 7.10
CA LEU A 124 5.55 -7.27 8.20
C LEU A 124 4.65 -8.47 7.92
N VAL A 125 4.21 -8.63 6.67
CA VAL A 125 3.37 -9.76 6.24
C VAL A 125 4.06 -11.12 6.38
N ASN A 126 5.40 -11.18 6.28
CA ASN A 126 6.16 -12.42 6.42
C ASN A 126 6.39 -12.78 7.90
N LYS A 127 6.29 -11.82 8.82
CA LYS A 127 6.57 -12.01 10.25
C LYS A 127 5.47 -12.77 10.99
N PHE A 128 4.25 -12.80 10.45
CA PHE A 128 3.06 -13.28 11.15
C PHE A 128 2.44 -14.55 10.55
N ILE A 129 3.05 -15.09 9.51
CA ILE A 129 2.61 -16.33 8.87
C ILE A 129 3.50 -17.50 9.32
N SER A 130 2.87 -18.62 9.66
CA SER A 130 3.58 -19.89 9.82
C SER A 130 3.43 -20.66 8.52
N ILE A 131 4.46 -20.69 7.69
CA ILE A 131 4.43 -21.44 6.43
C ILE A 131 4.57 -22.94 6.77
N PRO A 132 3.67 -23.83 6.31
CA PRO A 132 3.85 -25.27 6.45
C PRO A 132 5.16 -25.72 5.80
N LYS A 133 5.86 -26.69 6.42
CA LYS A 133 7.22 -27.11 6.02
C LYS A 133 7.30 -27.58 4.56
N ASP A 134 6.18 -28.05 4.06
CA ASP A 134 5.90 -28.58 2.72
C ASP A 134 5.74 -27.49 1.64
N MET A 135 5.62 -26.21 2.02
CA MET A 135 5.50 -25.06 1.10
C MET A 135 6.64 -24.04 1.23
N GLY A 136 7.81 -24.48 1.73
CA GLY A 136 8.88 -23.65 2.28
C GLY A 136 9.40 -22.43 1.51
N THR A 137 9.16 -22.27 0.20
CA THR A 137 9.57 -21.09 -0.59
C THR A 137 8.49 -20.02 -0.75
N PHE A 138 7.31 -20.21 -0.18
CA PHE A 138 6.20 -19.26 -0.33
C PHE A 138 6.52 -17.88 0.27
N ASN A 139 6.25 -16.82 -0.48
CA ASN A 139 6.49 -15.45 -0.05
C ASN A 139 5.19 -14.63 -0.04
N CYS A 140 4.74 -14.17 1.15
CA CYS A 140 3.60 -13.26 1.26
C CYS A 140 3.87 -11.87 0.65
N GLY A 141 5.09 -11.62 0.18
CA GLY A 141 5.41 -10.55 -0.74
C GLY A 141 4.49 -10.49 -1.96
N ALA A 142 3.89 -11.61 -2.40
CA ALA A 142 2.90 -11.61 -3.48
C ALA A 142 1.69 -10.68 -3.19
N PHE A 143 1.22 -10.62 -1.94
CA PHE A 143 0.17 -9.68 -1.53
C PHE A 143 0.62 -8.22 -1.68
N VAL A 144 1.85 -7.92 -1.26
CA VAL A 144 2.42 -6.57 -1.38
C VAL A 144 2.69 -6.22 -2.84
N ALA A 145 3.14 -7.16 -3.65
CA ALA A 145 3.33 -7.00 -5.09
C ALA A 145 2.02 -6.62 -5.78
N GLY A 146 0.89 -7.23 -5.39
CA GLY A 146 -0.44 -6.85 -5.88
C GLY A 146 -0.81 -5.40 -5.59
N ILE A 147 -0.49 -4.92 -4.37
CA ILE A 147 -0.67 -3.51 -3.98
C ILE A 147 0.17 -2.58 -4.87
N VAL A 148 1.45 -2.91 -5.06
CA VAL A 148 2.35 -2.09 -5.89
C VAL A 148 1.89 -2.09 -7.35
N ARG A 149 1.50 -3.25 -7.88
CA ARG A 149 1.02 -3.43 -9.25
C ARG A 149 -0.20 -2.55 -9.55
N VAL A 150 -1.22 -2.57 -8.69
CA VAL A 150 -2.42 -1.75 -8.92
C VAL A 150 -2.11 -0.25 -8.85
N ILE A 151 -1.23 0.17 -7.95
CA ILE A 151 -0.87 1.58 -7.81
C ILE A 151 -0.10 2.05 -9.05
N ALA A 152 0.89 1.27 -9.49
CA ALA A 152 1.63 1.57 -10.71
C ALA A 152 0.71 1.60 -11.93
N LEU A 153 -0.20 0.63 -12.04
CA LEU A 153 -1.17 0.56 -13.13
C LEU A 153 -2.12 1.76 -13.11
N LEU A 154 -2.78 2.06 -12.00
CA LEU A 154 -3.76 3.15 -11.94
C LEU A 154 -3.10 4.52 -12.09
N CYS A 155 -1.91 4.75 -11.54
CA CYS A 155 -1.17 5.99 -11.80
C CYS A 155 -0.80 6.14 -13.28
N SER A 156 -0.61 5.03 -14.00
CA SER A 156 -0.30 5.02 -15.44
C SER A 156 -1.55 5.06 -16.35
N VAL A 157 -2.67 4.46 -15.92
CA VAL A 157 -3.90 4.23 -16.69
C VAL A 157 -4.99 5.26 -16.40
N THR A 158 -4.83 6.16 -15.42
CA THR A 158 -5.76 7.29 -15.25
C THR A 158 -5.58 8.29 -16.40
N VAL A 159 -6.04 7.87 -17.59
CA VAL A 159 -6.04 8.53 -18.89
C VAL A 159 -7.35 9.32 -19.00
N ASN A 160 -7.20 10.62 -19.25
CA ASN A 160 -8.20 11.62 -19.70
C ASN A 160 -9.67 11.38 -19.33
#